data_AF-A0A952Q3S4-F1
#
_entry.id   AF-A0A952Q3S4-F1
#
_cell.length_a   1.000
_cell.length_b   1.000
_cell.length_c   1.000
_cell.angle_alpha   90.00
_cell.angle_beta   90.00
_cell.angle_gamma   90.00
#
_symmetry.space_group_name_H-M   'P 1'
#
loop_
_entity.id
_entity.type
_entity.pdbx_description
1 polymer ?
#
loop_
_entity_poly.entity_id
_entity_poly.type
_entity_poly.pdbx_seq_one_letter_code
_entity_poly.pdbx_strand_id
1 'polypeptide(L)'
;MSKTTYHVNTQESESIEALIDAFEARDTDHEQSIRRMLGLHQRPFTLRLDFVSRPHLTPLDDAFTFDTMYDELVVYVNDAAILVDALLEMAMYMRGFNTTMGSFDEWKTQFTIGTWRYVRKNIKKEFGLETSTVWQFPLDADAVDRFNTQTFESMIFLAGRPDGEVTFPAGANAQVVQAFQRMRRIMETVSFEVGLDDADVFNRRLARAMKWVEESIMPGEQSLFDDLFGPGGLNDRYFGVGMDD
;
A
#
# COMPACT_ATOMS: atom_id res chain seq x y z
N MET A 1 -7.76 -26.52 0.82
CA MET A 1 -8.66 -25.72 1.67
C MET A 1 -9.75 -25.13 0.77
N SER A 2 -10.99 -25.07 1.23
CA SER A 2 -12.14 -24.56 0.45
C SER A 2 -12.18 -23.03 0.47
N LYS A 3 -12.79 -22.44 -0.55
CA LYS A 3 -13.24 -21.04 -0.51
C LYS A 3 -14.52 -20.98 0.33
N THR A 4 -14.60 -20.03 1.25
CA THR A 4 -15.79 -19.82 2.08
C THR A 4 -16.27 -18.39 1.92
N THR A 5 -17.56 -18.21 1.70
CA THR A 5 -18.17 -16.88 1.53
C THR A 5 -19.13 -16.63 2.68
N TYR A 6 -19.03 -15.45 3.28
CA TYR A 6 -19.89 -14.95 4.33
C TYR A 6 -20.62 -13.71 3.82
N HIS A 7 -21.93 -13.67 4.00
CA HIS A 7 -22.69 -12.44 3.84
C HIS A 7 -22.78 -11.79 5.22
N VAL A 8 -22.03 -10.71 5.40
CA VAL A 8 -21.92 -10.02 6.68
C VAL A 8 -22.96 -8.92 6.73
N ASN A 9 -24.02 -9.13 7.50
CA ASN A 9 -25.01 -8.10 7.81
C ASN A 9 -24.71 -7.52 9.19
N THR A 10 -24.22 -6.27 9.23
CA THR A 10 -23.82 -5.59 10.47
C THR A 10 -24.99 -5.24 11.40
N GLN A 11 -26.23 -5.48 10.97
CA GLN A 11 -27.45 -5.32 11.77
C GLN A 11 -27.94 -6.64 12.39
N GLU A 12 -27.41 -7.78 11.96
CA GLU A 12 -27.82 -9.11 12.43
C GLU A 12 -26.77 -9.69 13.37
N SER A 13 -27.12 -9.85 14.64
CA SER A 13 -26.19 -10.39 15.65
C SER A 13 -25.64 -11.76 15.25
N GLU A 14 -26.48 -12.65 14.70
CA GLU A 14 -26.06 -13.98 14.24
C GLU A 14 -24.95 -13.91 13.18
N SER A 15 -25.02 -12.95 12.26
CA SER A 15 -24.00 -12.74 11.23
C SER A 15 -22.67 -12.28 11.83
N ILE A 16 -22.72 -11.40 12.83
CA ILE A 16 -21.54 -10.91 13.56
C ILE A 16 -20.90 -12.03 14.38
N GLU A 17 -21.70 -12.82 15.11
CA GLU A 17 -21.19 -13.95 15.90
C GLU A 17 -20.53 -15.01 15.00
N ALA A 18 -21.16 -15.34 13.87
CA ALA A 18 -20.61 -16.30 12.91
C ALA A 18 -19.25 -15.85 12.35
N LEU A 19 -19.07 -14.53 12.14
CA LEU A 19 -17.80 -13.97 11.69
C LEU A 19 -16.73 -14.03 12.79
N ILE A 20 -17.08 -13.68 14.04
CA ILE A 20 -16.17 -13.75 15.19
C ILE A 20 -15.69 -15.19 15.40
N ASP A 21 -16.59 -16.16 15.29
CA ASP A 21 -16.27 -17.59 15.43
C ASP A 21 -15.38 -18.08 14.29
N ALA A 22 -15.63 -17.64 13.06
CA ALA A 22 -14.84 -18.04 11.89
C ALA A 22 -13.36 -17.66 12.02
N PHE A 23 -13.08 -16.54 12.70
CA PHE A 23 -11.73 -16.03 12.94
C PHE A 23 -11.19 -16.36 14.35
N GLU A 24 -11.86 -17.25 15.09
CA GLU A 24 -11.47 -17.69 16.43
C GLU A 24 -11.25 -16.51 17.41
N ALA A 25 -11.99 -15.40 17.21
CA ALA A 25 -11.76 -14.16 17.95
C ALA A 25 -12.57 -14.06 19.25
N ARG A 26 -13.45 -15.02 19.53
CA ARG A 26 -14.35 -15.00 20.70
C ARG A 26 -13.55 -14.97 22.01
N ASP A 27 -13.99 -14.14 22.96
CA ASP A 27 -13.36 -13.93 24.27
C ASP A 27 -11.91 -13.42 24.19
N THR A 28 -11.53 -12.80 23.07
CA THR A 28 -10.23 -12.12 22.88
C THR A 28 -10.39 -10.60 22.73
N ASP A 29 -9.28 -9.85 22.82
CA ASP A 29 -9.27 -8.41 22.56
C ASP A 29 -9.69 -8.06 21.11
N HIS A 30 -9.57 -9.01 20.18
CA HIS A 30 -10.00 -8.84 18.80
C HIS A 30 -11.53 -8.88 18.65
N GLU A 31 -12.27 -9.53 19.56
CA GLU A 31 -13.73 -9.59 19.47
C GLU A 31 -14.35 -8.18 19.48
N GLN A 32 -13.98 -7.38 20.49
CA GLN A 32 -14.49 -6.01 20.64
C GLN A 32 -14.03 -5.13 19.48
N SER A 33 -12.81 -5.36 18.98
CA SER A 33 -12.25 -4.66 17.83
C SER A 33 -13.05 -4.94 16.56
N ILE A 34 -13.37 -6.20 16.27
CA ILE A 34 -14.19 -6.61 15.12
C ILE A 34 -15.59 -5.98 15.21
N ARG A 35 -16.25 -6.09 16.37
CA ARG A 35 -17.58 -5.47 16.58
C ARG A 35 -17.55 -3.96 16.35
N ARG A 36 -16.51 -3.29 16.85
CA ARG A 36 -16.31 -1.86 16.64
C ARG A 36 -16.11 -1.53 15.17
N MET A 37 -15.28 -2.27 14.44
CA MET A 37 -15.01 -2.03 13.02
C MET A 37 -16.27 -2.23 12.16
N LEU A 38 -17.04 -3.29 12.41
CA LEU A 38 -18.34 -3.50 11.74
C LEU A 38 -19.32 -2.36 12.04
N GLY A 39 -19.27 -1.80 13.25
CA GLY A 39 -20.04 -0.61 13.61
C GLY A 39 -19.65 0.66 12.84
N LEU A 40 -18.45 0.72 12.25
CA LEU A 40 -18.00 1.86 11.46
C LEU A 40 -18.69 1.95 10.10
N HIS A 41 -19.26 0.86 9.60
CA HIS A 41 -19.99 0.84 8.34
C HIS A 41 -21.25 -0.03 8.46
N GLN A 42 -22.42 0.62 8.51
CA GLN A 42 -23.71 -0.04 8.71
C GLN A 42 -24.28 -0.70 7.43
N ARG A 43 -23.42 -1.02 6.46
CA ARG A 43 -23.83 -1.61 5.18
C ARG A 43 -23.43 -3.08 5.14
N PRO A 44 -24.32 -3.96 4.66
CA PRO A 44 -23.97 -5.35 4.43
C PRO A 44 -22.90 -5.45 3.34
N PHE A 45 -22.03 -6.44 3.45
CA PHE A 45 -20.99 -6.71 2.47
C PHE A 45 -20.71 -8.22 2.40
N THR A 46 -20.04 -8.63 1.33
CA THR A 46 -19.62 -10.01 1.16
C THR A 46 -18.15 -10.13 1.58
N LEU A 47 -17.87 -11.07 2.47
CA LEU A 47 -16.52 -11.46 2.85
C LEU A 47 -16.21 -12.82 2.26
N ARG A 48 -15.08 -12.93 1.56
CA ARG A 48 -14.62 -14.18 0.96
C ARG A 48 -13.27 -14.60 1.54
N LEU A 49 -13.23 -15.77 2.17
CA LEU A 49 -11.99 -16.41 2.61
C LEU A 49 -11.44 -17.24 1.45
N ASP A 50 -10.28 -16.85 0.92
CA ASP A 50 -9.64 -17.51 -0.22
C ASP A 50 -8.23 -17.98 0.14
N PHE A 51 -8.15 -19.13 0.82
CA PHE A 51 -6.87 -19.76 1.14
C PHE A 51 -6.18 -20.42 -0.06
N VAL A 52 -6.88 -20.56 -1.20
CA VAL A 52 -6.38 -21.25 -2.40
C VAL A 52 -5.59 -20.30 -3.28
N SER A 53 -6.12 -19.09 -3.47
CA SER A 53 -5.45 -18.01 -4.21
C SER A 53 -4.50 -17.19 -3.33
N ARG A 54 -4.10 -17.74 -2.17
CA ARG A 54 -3.21 -17.09 -1.20
C ARG A 54 -1.87 -16.78 -1.91
N PRO A 55 -1.44 -15.51 -1.99
CA PRO A 55 -0.07 -15.21 -2.41
C PRO A 55 0.90 -15.87 -1.44
N HIS A 56 2.15 -16.11 -1.85
CA HIS A 56 3.18 -16.63 -0.96
C HIS A 56 3.42 -15.64 0.17
N LEU A 57 2.67 -15.69 1.28
CA LEU A 57 2.69 -14.62 2.28
C LEU A 57 4.08 -14.37 2.86
N THR A 58 4.76 -13.45 2.23
CA THR A 58 5.83 -12.68 2.81
C THR A 58 5.19 -11.48 3.51
N PRO A 59 5.92 -10.80 4.41
CA PRO A 59 5.44 -9.55 4.99
C PRO A 59 5.17 -8.43 3.96
N LEU A 60 5.56 -8.65 2.70
CA LEU A 60 5.31 -7.75 1.59
C LEU A 60 3.96 -8.02 0.90
N ASP A 61 3.37 -9.20 1.08
CA ASP A 61 2.10 -9.54 0.43
C ASP A 61 0.92 -9.00 1.22
N ASP A 62 -0.08 -8.50 0.50
CA ASP A 62 -1.31 -8.06 1.13
C ASP A 62 -2.14 -9.26 1.57
N ALA A 63 -2.45 -9.29 2.88
CA ALA A 63 -3.20 -10.37 3.49
C ALA A 63 -4.71 -10.33 3.17
N PHE A 64 -5.16 -9.26 2.52
CA PHE A 64 -6.51 -9.07 2.02
C PHE A 64 -6.53 -8.08 0.84
N THR A 65 -7.63 -8.05 0.08
CA THR A 65 -7.89 -7.09 -1.00
C THR A 65 -9.39 -6.81 -1.14
N PHE A 66 -9.75 -5.87 -2.02
CA PHE A 66 -11.12 -5.55 -2.39
C PHE A 66 -11.38 -5.93 -3.83
N ASP A 67 -12.46 -6.68 -4.06
CA ASP A 67 -13.03 -6.81 -5.39
C ASP A 67 -14.06 -5.69 -5.58
N THR A 68 -13.64 -4.62 -6.26
CA THR A 68 -14.49 -3.46 -6.51
C THR A 68 -15.60 -3.74 -7.52
N MET A 69 -15.54 -4.84 -8.27
CA MET A 69 -16.60 -5.20 -9.21
C MET A 69 -17.82 -5.78 -8.48
N TYR A 70 -17.56 -6.52 -7.39
CA TYR A 70 -18.58 -7.22 -6.61
C TYR A 70 -18.76 -6.66 -5.19
N ASP A 71 -18.04 -5.59 -4.84
CA ASP A 71 -17.95 -5.02 -3.49
C ASP A 71 -17.62 -6.09 -2.43
N GLU A 72 -16.71 -7.01 -2.76
CA GLU A 72 -16.29 -8.09 -1.86
C GLU A 72 -14.98 -7.74 -1.15
N LEU A 73 -14.96 -7.97 0.17
CA LEU A 73 -13.70 -8.05 0.91
C LEU A 73 -13.15 -9.47 0.78
N VAL A 74 -11.93 -9.63 0.29
CA VAL A 74 -11.28 -10.93 0.10
C VAL A 74 -10.12 -11.04 1.07
N VAL A 75 -10.14 -12.04 1.95
CA VAL A 75 -9.10 -12.26 2.96
C VAL A 75 -8.40 -13.59 2.68
N TYR A 76 -7.06 -13.56 2.72
CA TYR A 76 -6.20 -14.69 2.37
C TYR A 76 -5.66 -15.45 3.60
N VAL A 77 -5.97 -14.98 4.80
CA VAL A 77 -5.51 -15.52 6.09
C VAL A 77 -6.62 -15.62 7.11
N ASN A 78 -6.57 -16.64 7.95
CA ASN A 78 -7.47 -16.75 9.09
C ASN A 78 -6.79 -16.14 10.33
N ASP A 79 -6.77 -14.81 10.38
CA ASP A 79 -6.14 -14.03 11.45
C ASP A 79 -7.06 -12.86 11.82
N ALA A 80 -7.44 -12.78 13.10
CA ALA A 80 -8.38 -11.78 13.60
C ALA A 80 -7.81 -10.35 13.55
N ALA A 81 -6.50 -10.16 13.71
CA ALA A 81 -5.86 -8.85 13.58
C ALA A 81 -5.90 -8.38 12.13
N ILE A 82 -5.71 -9.29 11.17
CA ILE A 82 -5.85 -8.99 9.75
C ILE A 82 -7.30 -8.68 9.38
N LEU A 83 -8.28 -9.40 9.96
CA LEU A 83 -9.69 -9.06 9.76
C LEU A 83 -10.00 -7.64 10.24
N VAL A 84 -9.48 -7.22 11.39
CA VAL A 84 -9.66 -5.84 11.89
C VAL A 84 -9.11 -4.83 10.89
N ASP A 85 -7.90 -5.07 10.35
CA ASP A 85 -7.30 -4.19 9.33
C ASP A 85 -8.13 -4.14 8.04
N ALA A 86 -8.65 -5.29 7.62
CA ALA A 86 -9.48 -5.45 6.42
C ALA A 86 -10.83 -4.74 6.54
N LEU A 87 -11.50 -4.89 7.69
CA LEU A 87 -12.76 -4.20 7.98
C LEU A 87 -12.57 -2.68 8.07
N LEU A 88 -11.44 -2.22 8.61
CA LEU A 88 -11.14 -0.80 8.69
C LEU A 88 -10.90 -0.20 7.29
N GLU A 89 -10.16 -0.86 6.42
CA GLU A 89 -10.02 -0.41 5.03
C GLU A 89 -11.33 -0.52 4.25
N MET A 90 -12.18 -1.52 4.53
CA MET A 90 -13.53 -1.58 3.96
C MET A 90 -14.36 -0.36 4.39
N ALA A 91 -14.25 0.04 5.65
CA ALA A 91 -14.91 1.25 6.16
C ALA A 91 -14.41 2.53 5.48
N MET A 92 -13.12 2.61 5.14
CA MET A 92 -12.55 3.70 4.34
C MET A 92 -13.10 3.69 2.92
N TYR A 93 -13.08 2.53 2.25
CA TYR A 93 -13.66 2.35 0.91
C TYR A 93 -15.11 2.81 0.86
N MET A 94 -15.95 2.31 1.78
CA MET A 94 -17.38 2.65 1.83
C MET A 94 -17.65 4.14 2.11
N ARG A 95 -16.70 4.85 2.73
CA ARG A 95 -16.77 6.31 2.96
C ARG A 95 -16.24 7.14 1.78
N GLY A 96 -15.79 6.49 0.71
CA GLY A 96 -15.40 7.16 -0.53
C GLY A 96 -13.91 7.50 -0.61
N PHE A 97 -13.06 6.84 0.18
CA PHE A 97 -11.62 6.92 -0.04
C PHE A 97 -11.31 6.35 -1.43
N ASN A 98 -10.53 7.08 -2.22
CA ASN A 98 -10.17 6.65 -3.56
C ASN A 98 -9.22 5.45 -3.50
N THR A 99 -9.51 4.42 -4.29
CA THR A 99 -8.71 3.19 -4.41
C THR A 99 -7.72 3.26 -5.56
N THR A 100 -7.98 4.10 -6.56
CA THR A 100 -7.28 4.15 -7.86
C THR A 100 -7.19 2.80 -8.59
N MET A 101 -7.94 1.80 -8.14
CA MET A 101 -8.02 0.50 -8.80
C MET A 101 -8.59 0.67 -10.21
N GLY A 102 -7.98 -0.01 -11.18
CA GLY A 102 -8.28 0.17 -12.60
C GLY A 102 -7.52 1.32 -13.27
N SER A 103 -6.61 2.01 -12.55
CA SER A 103 -5.62 2.88 -13.20
C SER A 103 -4.69 2.07 -14.10
N PHE A 104 -4.32 2.62 -15.25
CA PHE A 104 -3.32 2.02 -16.15
C PHE A 104 -1.91 2.03 -15.53
N ASP A 105 -1.66 2.95 -14.59
CA ASP A 105 -0.38 3.09 -13.92
C ASP A 105 -0.40 2.30 -12.61
N GLU A 106 0.21 1.12 -12.60
CA GLU A 106 0.22 0.24 -11.43
C GLU A 106 0.79 0.95 -10.18
N TRP A 107 1.80 1.80 -10.37
CA TRP A 107 2.40 2.57 -9.28
C TRP A 107 1.40 3.50 -8.58
N LYS A 108 0.38 4.03 -9.28
CA LYS A 108 -0.65 4.88 -8.65
C LYS A 108 -1.51 4.06 -7.70
N THR A 109 -1.87 2.85 -8.09
CA THR A 109 -2.57 1.89 -7.23
C THR A 109 -1.73 1.56 -5.99
N GLN A 110 -0.45 1.22 -6.17
CA GLN A 110 0.46 0.92 -5.07
C GLN A 110 0.66 2.12 -4.13
N PHE A 111 0.75 3.32 -4.69
CA PHE A 111 0.88 4.55 -3.92
C PHE A 111 -0.37 4.82 -3.07
N THR A 112 -1.55 4.63 -3.64
CA THR A 112 -2.83 4.77 -2.93
C THR A 112 -2.95 3.77 -1.80
N ILE A 113 -2.72 2.48 -2.08
CA ILE A 113 -2.78 1.42 -1.07
C ILE A 113 -1.77 1.73 0.04
N GLY A 114 -0.54 2.09 -0.31
CA GLY A 114 0.48 2.49 0.66
C GLY A 114 -0.02 3.61 1.58
N THR A 115 -0.64 4.64 1.02
CA THR A 115 -1.20 5.76 1.78
C THR A 115 -2.37 5.33 2.67
N TRP A 116 -3.23 4.41 2.22
CA TRP A 116 -4.29 3.84 3.04
C TRP A 116 -3.73 3.17 4.29
N ARG A 117 -2.62 2.45 4.19
CA ARG A 117 -1.99 1.81 5.35
C ARG A 117 -1.54 2.83 6.41
N TYR A 118 -1.08 4.01 6.01
CA TYR A 118 -0.77 5.08 6.96
C TYR A 118 -2.03 5.65 7.63
N VAL A 119 -3.10 5.87 6.87
CA VAL A 119 -4.40 6.31 7.43
C VAL A 119 -4.93 5.27 8.42
N ARG A 120 -4.94 3.98 8.02
CA ARG A 120 -5.31 2.86 8.89
C ARG A 120 -4.48 2.85 10.18
N LYS A 121 -3.15 3.00 10.08
CA LYS A 121 -2.26 3.06 11.24
C LYS A 121 -2.60 4.22 12.18
N ASN A 122 -2.97 5.37 11.65
CA ASN A 122 -3.37 6.53 12.45
C ASN A 122 -4.72 6.28 13.15
N ILE A 123 -5.73 5.79 12.42
CA ILE A 123 -7.04 5.47 12.98
C ILE A 123 -6.95 4.38 14.06
N LYS A 124 -6.13 3.34 13.84
CA LYS A 124 -5.88 2.30 14.86
C LYS A 124 -5.34 2.88 16.16
N LYS A 125 -4.40 3.83 16.08
CA LYS A 125 -3.87 4.53 17.27
C LYS A 125 -4.95 5.33 17.99
N GLU A 126 -5.80 6.05 17.26
CA GLU A 126 -6.94 6.80 17.85
C GLU A 126 -7.93 5.87 18.55
N PHE A 127 -8.12 4.66 18.04
CA PHE A 127 -8.96 3.64 18.63
C PHE A 127 -8.29 2.82 19.75
N GLY A 128 -7.01 3.04 20.03
CA GLY A 128 -6.25 2.28 21.03
C GLY A 128 -5.98 0.84 20.61
N LEU A 129 -5.99 0.54 19.31
CA LEU A 129 -5.72 -0.78 18.76
C LEU A 129 -4.21 -0.98 18.55
N GLU A 130 -3.74 -2.20 18.77
CA GLU A 130 -2.34 -2.54 18.51
C GLU A 130 -1.98 -2.37 17.03
N THR A 131 -0.83 -1.76 16.78
CA THR A 131 -0.24 -1.69 15.44
C THR A 131 0.72 -2.87 15.25
N SER A 132 0.70 -3.45 14.06
CA SER A 132 1.47 -4.65 13.69
C SER A 132 2.97 -4.54 14.00
N THR A 133 3.60 -5.70 14.18
CA THR A 133 5.06 -5.85 14.36
C THR A 133 5.84 -5.18 13.24
N VAL A 134 6.94 -4.49 13.60
CA VAL A 134 7.83 -3.84 12.62
C VAL A 134 8.68 -4.90 11.93
N TRP A 135 8.50 -5.03 10.61
CA TRP A 135 9.30 -5.91 9.77
C TRP A 135 10.60 -5.25 9.30
N GLN A 136 11.67 -6.01 9.15
CA GLN A 136 12.93 -5.52 8.59
C GLN A 136 13.07 -5.96 7.14
N PHE A 137 13.33 -5.01 6.26
CA PHE A 137 13.51 -5.24 4.82
C PHE A 137 14.93 -4.83 4.40
N PRO A 138 15.92 -5.73 4.57
CA PRO A 138 17.25 -5.51 4.00
C PRO A 138 17.15 -5.62 2.48
N LEU A 139 17.66 -4.61 1.77
CA LEU A 139 17.69 -4.61 0.32
C LEU A 139 19.03 -5.15 -0.21
N ASP A 140 18.95 -5.89 -1.31
CA ASP A 140 20.12 -6.35 -2.04
C ASP A 140 20.76 -5.19 -2.82
N ALA A 141 22.10 -5.18 -2.91
CA ALA A 141 22.83 -4.11 -3.60
C ALA A 141 22.41 -3.96 -5.06
N ASP A 142 22.16 -5.08 -5.74
CA ASP A 142 21.74 -5.11 -7.15
C ASP A 142 20.34 -4.52 -7.36
N ALA A 143 19.47 -4.57 -6.34
CA ALA A 143 18.11 -4.03 -6.44
C ALA A 143 18.06 -2.49 -6.36
N VAL A 144 19.16 -1.86 -5.92
CA VAL A 144 19.25 -0.42 -5.65
C VAL A 144 20.50 0.22 -6.30
N ASP A 145 21.04 -0.41 -7.33
CA ASP A 145 22.24 0.05 -8.04
C ASP A 145 21.96 1.27 -8.96
N ARG A 146 20.74 1.32 -9.51
CA ARG A 146 20.28 2.34 -10.46
C ARG A 146 18.88 2.81 -10.12
N PHE A 147 18.59 4.03 -10.52
CA PHE A 147 17.24 4.58 -10.42
C PHE A 147 16.58 4.55 -11.81
N ASN A 148 15.70 3.58 -12.01
CA ASN A 148 14.89 3.35 -13.21
C ASN A 148 13.43 3.07 -12.82
N THR A 149 12.55 2.81 -13.78
CA THR A 149 11.12 2.57 -13.53
C THR A 149 10.87 1.42 -12.55
N GLN A 150 11.59 0.30 -12.68
CA GLN A 150 11.44 -0.86 -11.81
C GLN A 150 11.82 -0.54 -10.36
N THR A 151 12.96 0.12 -10.15
CA THR A 151 13.39 0.53 -8.81
C THR A 151 12.47 1.61 -8.24
N PHE A 152 11.95 2.51 -9.07
CA PHE A 152 10.94 3.51 -8.67
C PHE A 152 9.66 2.84 -8.14
N GLU A 153 9.10 1.87 -8.87
CA GLU A 153 7.91 1.12 -8.44
C GLU A 153 8.18 0.34 -7.15
N SER A 154 9.36 -0.27 -7.04
CA SER A 154 9.80 -0.95 -5.82
C SER A 154 9.88 0.02 -4.63
N MET A 155 10.40 1.24 -4.82
CA MET A 155 10.47 2.24 -3.76
C MET A 155 9.08 2.75 -3.34
N ILE A 156 8.13 2.87 -4.27
CA ILE A 156 6.73 3.20 -3.93
C ILE A 156 6.13 2.12 -3.05
N PHE A 157 6.26 0.87 -3.49
CA PHE A 157 5.74 -0.28 -2.77
C PHE A 157 6.30 -0.37 -1.35
N LEU A 158 7.63 -0.26 -1.21
CA LEU A 158 8.30 -0.29 0.09
C LEU A 158 7.96 0.91 0.97
N ALA A 159 7.87 2.12 0.40
CA ALA A 159 7.48 3.32 1.14
C ALA A 159 6.04 3.21 1.70
N GLY A 160 5.19 2.46 1.00
CA GLY A 160 3.81 2.14 1.39
C GLY A 160 3.67 1.12 2.52
N ARG A 161 4.76 0.65 3.13
CA ARG A 161 4.75 -0.32 4.25
C ARG A 161 5.12 0.37 5.56
N PRO A 162 4.19 1.13 6.20
CA PRO A 162 4.46 1.84 7.46
C PRO A 162 4.75 0.93 8.66
N ASP A 163 4.54 -0.37 8.48
CA ASP A 163 4.77 -1.49 9.37
C ASP A 163 6.11 -2.19 9.11
N GLY A 164 6.99 -1.62 8.29
CA GLY A 164 8.37 -2.09 8.21
C GLY A 164 9.42 -1.00 8.07
N GLU A 165 10.66 -1.44 8.23
CA GLU A 165 11.87 -0.65 8.21
C GLU A 165 12.77 -1.17 7.08
N VAL A 166 13.02 -0.29 6.11
CA VAL A 166 13.85 -0.60 4.95
C VAL A 166 15.29 -0.23 5.26
N THR A 167 16.19 -1.21 5.12
CA THR A 167 17.62 -1.02 5.31
C THR A 167 18.33 -1.07 3.95
N PHE A 168 18.97 0.04 3.58
CA PHE A 168 19.74 0.13 2.35
C PHE A 168 21.17 -0.40 2.56
N PRO A 169 21.71 -1.17 1.60
CA PRO A 169 23.10 -1.63 1.66
C PRO A 169 24.08 -0.46 1.48
N ALA A 170 25.31 -0.65 1.95
CA ALA A 170 26.38 0.31 1.72
C ALA A 170 26.65 0.46 0.21
N GLY A 171 26.68 1.70 -0.28
CA GLY A 171 26.86 1.99 -1.71
C GLY A 171 25.57 2.00 -2.53
N ALA A 172 24.39 1.89 -1.90
CA ALA A 172 23.11 2.09 -2.58
C ALA A 172 23.07 3.44 -3.32
N ASN A 173 22.43 3.45 -4.49
CA ASN A 173 22.32 4.65 -5.30
C ASN A 173 21.58 5.76 -4.54
N ALA A 174 22.19 6.95 -4.48
CA ALA A 174 21.66 8.08 -3.72
C ALA A 174 20.26 8.53 -4.21
N GLN A 175 19.97 8.41 -5.51
CA GLN A 175 18.66 8.75 -6.06
C GLN A 175 17.58 7.77 -5.60
N VAL A 176 17.90 6.48 -5.51
CA VAL A 176 16.99 5.43 -5.00
C VAL A 176 16.64 5.70 -3.53
N VAL A 177 17.66 5.92 -2.70
CA VAL A 177 17.47 6.24 -1.28
C VAL A 177 16.64 7.52 -1.12
N GLN A 178 16.92 8.55 -1.90
CA GLN A 178 16.18 9.81 -1.87
C GLN A 178 14.73 9.64 -2.33
N ALA A 179 14.49 8.85 -3.38
CA ALA A 179 13.15 8.56 -3.89
C ALA A 179 12.31 7.87 -2.81
N PHE A 180 12.83 6.80 -2.18
CA PHE A 180 12.17 6.12 -1.07
C PHE A 180 11.81 7.08 0.07
N GLN A 181 12.79 7.85 0.55
CA GLN A 181 12.57 8.78 1.67
C GLN A 181 11.53 9.86 1.32
N ARG A 182 11.53 10.36 0.08
CA ARG A 182 10.55 11.33 -0.38
C ARG A 182 9.16 10.72 -0.49
N MET A 183 9.01 9.56 -1.13
CA MET A 183 7.72 8.87 -1.25
C MET A 183 7.11 8.59 0.11
N ARG A 184 7.91 8.08 1.06
CA ARG A 184 7.46 7.84 2.43
C ARG A 184 6.93 9.12 3.09
N ARG A 185 7.68 10.21 3.04
CA ARG A 185 7.24 11.51 3.60
C ARG A 185 5.97 12.03 2.93
N ILE A 186 5.82 11.82 1.62
CA ILE A 186 4.61 12.21 0.90
C ILE A 186 3.41 11.42 1.41
N MET A 187 3.51 10.09 1.50
CA MET A 187 2.43 9.24 2.01
C MET A 187 2.06 9.60 3.46
N GLU A 188 3.06 9.84 4.32
CA GLU A 188 2.87 10.34 5.68
C GLU A 188 2.15 11.71 5.70
N THR A 189 2.49 12.61 4.78
CA THR A 189 1.86 13.94 4.67
C THR A 189 0.42 13.85 4.17
N VAL A 190 0.14 12.98 3.19
CA VAL A 190 -1.22 12.79 2.67
C VAL A 190 -2.14 12.25 3.77
N SER A 191 -1.63 11.30 4.55
CA SER A 191 -2.36 10.60 5.63
C SER A 191 -2.39 11.34 6.98
N PHE A 192 -1.64 12.43 7.12
CA PHE A 192 -1.56 13.18 8.37
C PHE A 192 -2.91 13.80 8.76
N GLU A 193 -3.37 13.50 9.98
CA GLU A 193 -4.65 13.97 10.54
C GLU A 193 -5.86 13.68 9.63
N VAL A 194 -5.83 12.53 8.93
CA VAL A 194 -6.96 12.04 8.15
C VAL A 194 -7.71 11.00 8.99
N GLY A 195 -8.91 11.35 9.45
CA GLY A 195 -9.85 10.43 10.08
C GLY A 195 -10.76 9.74 9.06
N LEU A 196 -11.66 8.89 9.54
CA LEU A 196 -12.61 8.14 8.69
C LEU A 196 -13.53 9.05 7.88
N ASP A 197 -13.92 10.21 8.39
CA ASP A 197 -14.88 11.10 7.71
C ASP A 197 -14.20 12.12 6.78
N ASP A 198 -12.88 12.05 6.61
CA ASP A 198 -12.07 13.01 5.85
C ASP A 198 -11.74 12.54 4.41
N ALA A 199 -12.57 11.69 3.82
CA ALA A 199 -12.35 11.11 2.49
C ALA A 199 -12.07 12.19 1.41
N ASP A 200 -12.78 13.31 1.45
CA ASP A 200 -12.59 14.42 0.53
C ASP A 200 -11.21 15.11 0.67
N VAL A 201 -10.74 15.25 1.91
CA VAL A 201 -9.41 15.82 2.20
C VAL A 201 -8.33 14.87 1.71
N PHE A 202 -8.47 13.58 2.04
CA PHE A 202 -7.59 12.52 1.58
C PHE A 202 -7.49 12.49 0.05
N ASN A 203 -8.62 12.41 -0.64
CA ASN A 203 -8.70 12.29 -2.10
C ASN A 203 -8.03 13.47 -2.82
N ARG A 204 -8.25 14.70 -2.32
CA ARG A 204 -7.58 15.90 -2.88
C ARG A 204 -6.06 15.86 -2.66
N ARG A 205 -5.61 15.48 -1.46
CA ARG A 205 -4.18 15.39 -1.13
C ARG A 205 -3.50 14.29 -1.95
N LEU A 206 -4.14 13.13 -2.07
CA LEU A 206 -3.69 12.00 -2.87
C LEU A 206 -3.49 12.39 -4.34
N ALA A 207 -4.50 13.00 -4.97
CA ALA A 207 -4.41 13.43 -6.37
C ALA A 207 -3.26 14.43 -6.60
N ARG A 208 -3.09 15.40 -5.69
CA ARG A 208 -1.98 16.35 -5.74
C ARG A 208 -0.63 15.67 -5.56
N ALA A 209 -0.54 14.73 -4.63
CA ALA A 209 0.67 13.98 -4.34
C ALA A 209 1.11 13.13 -5.54
N MET A 210 0.18 12.42 -6.19
CA MET A 210 0.48 11.64 -7.39
C MET A 210 1.05 12.49 -8.51
N LYS A 211 0.41 13.63 -8.81
CA LYS A 211 0.93 14.58 -9.80
C LYS A 211 2.35 15.03 -9.44
N TRP A 212 2.60 15.31 -8.17
CA TRP A 212 3.94 15.73 -7.73
C TRP A 212 4.99 14.60 -7.83
N VAL A 213 4.63 13.36 -7.53
CA VAL A 213 5.51 12.18 -7.71
C VAL A 213 5.89 12.03 -9.18
N GLU A 214 4.91 12.13 -10.07
CA GLU A 214 5.10 12.06 -11.53
C GLU A 214 6.03 13.17 -12.04
N GLU A 215 5.86 14.40 -11.55
CA GLU A 215 6.66 15.55 -12.01
C GLU A 215 8.08 15.62 -11.41
N SER A 216 8.34 15.00 -10.26
CA SER A 216 9.55 15.30 -9.47
C SER A 216 10.35 14.11 -8.94
N ILE A 217 9.80 12.90 -9.01
CA ILE A 217 10.45 11.68 -8.51
C ILE A 217 10.53 10.62 -9.60
N MET A 218 9.49 10.48 -10.42
CA MET A 218 9.47 9.49 -11.49
C MET A 218 10.74 9.65 -12.36
N PRO A 219 11.48 8.56 -12.61
CA PRO A 219 12.64 8.64 -13.51
C PRO A 219 12.13 9.11 -14.88
N GLY A 220 12.85 10.05 -15.50
CA GLY A 220 12.55 10.41 -16.88
C GLY A 220 12.68 9.19 -17.79
N GLU A 221 12.03 9.23 -18.96
CA GLU A 221 12.24 8.20 -19.99
C GLU A 221 13.74 8.05 -20.24
N GLN A 222 14.30 6.92 -19.81
CA GLN A 222 15.68 6.60 -20.13
C GLN A 222 15.73 6.47 -21.64
N SER A 223 16.54 7.30 -22.28
CA SER A 223 16.84 7.14 -23.69
C SER A 223 17.40 5.73 -23.88
N LEU A 224 16.95 4.99 -24.90
CA LEU A 224 17.57 3.72 -25.31
C LEU A 224 19.10 3.83 -25.48
N PHE A 225 19.62 5.06 -25.64
CA PHE A 225 21.04 5.37 -25.66
C PHE A 225 21.73 5.27 -24.29
N ASP A 226 21.07 5.56 -23.17
CA ASP A 226 21.69 5.51 -21.84
C ASP A 226 21.93 4.06 -21.37
N ASP A 227 21.07 3.13 -21.79
CA ASP A 227 21.26 1.69 -21.56
C ASP A 227 22.39 1.07 -22.41
N LEU A 228 22.62 1.61 -23.61
CA LEU A 228 23.67 1.14 -24.52
C LEU A 228 25.07 1.64 -24.16
N PHE A 229 25.18 2.79 -23.47
CA PHE A 229 26.46 3.46 -23.19
C PHE A 229 26.77 3.66 -21.71
N GLY A 230 25.87 3.26 -20.79
CA GLY A 230 26.06 3.42 -19.35
C GLY A 230 25.99 4.89 -18.88
N PRO A 231 26.15 5.17 -17.57
CA PRO A 231 25.93 6.51 -16.99
C PRO A 231 26.98 7.57 -17.37
N GLY A 232 27.68 7.40 -18.49
CA GLY A 232 28.63 8.35 -19.09
C GLY A 232 28.37 8.61 -20.58
N GLY A 233 27.13 8.43 -21.05
CA GLY A 233 26.72 8.64 -22.44
C GLY A 233 27.08 10.03 -22.97
N LEU A 234 28.04 10.05 -23.90
CA LEU A 234 28.66 11.21 -24.56
C LEU A 234 29.64 12.00 -23.68
N ASN A 235 30.84 11.43 -23.49
CA ASN A 235 32.04 12.25 -23.32
C ASN A 235 32.12 13.26 -24.49
N ASP A 236 32.26 14.56 -24.18
CA ASP A 236 32.46 15.70 -25.11
C ASP A 236 33.64 15.55 -26.11
N ARG A 237 34.27 14.38 -26.18
CA ARG A 237 35.31 14.04 -27.17
C ARG A 237 34.76 13.78 -28.57
N TYR A 238 33.45 13.58 -28.76
CA TYR A 238 32.85 13.40 -30.09
C TYR A 238 32.36 14.70 -30.75
N PHE A 239 32.27 15.80 -30.00
CA PHE A 239 31.93 17.12 -30.52
C PHE A 239 33.06 18.15 -30.35
N GLY A 240 34.30 17.66 -30.35
CA GLY A 240 35.50 18.48 -30.34
C GLY A 240 36.01 18.79 -31.75
N VAL A 241 35.66 19.98 -32.23
CA VAL A 241 36.49 20.82 -33.11
C VAL A 241 36.48 20.47 -34.61
N GLY A 242 35.51 21.05 -35.31
CA GLY A 242 35.86 21.78 -36.52
C GLY A 242 36.68 22.99 -36.12
N MET A 243 37.94 23.05 -36.57
CA MET A 243 38.63 24.30 -36.82
C MET A 243 39.29 24.16 -38.17
N ASP A 244 38.81 25.01 -39.07
CA ASP A 244 39.50 25.44 -40.27
C ASP A 244 40.90 25.97 -39.89
N ASP A 245 41.94 25.37 -40.48
CA ASP A 245 43.02 26.03 -41.24
C ASP A 245 44.13 25.00 -41.57
#